data_AF-A0A3N0GJ14-F1
#
_entry.id   AF-A0A3N0GJ14-F1
#
_cell.length_a   1.000
_cell.length_b   1.000
_cell.length_c   1.000
_cell.angle_alpha   90.00
_cell.angle_beta   90.00
_cell.angle_gamma   90.00
#
_symmetry.space_group_name_H-M   'P 1'
#
loop_
_entity.id
_entity.type
_entity.pdbx_description
1 polymer ?
#
loop_
_entity_poly.entity_id
_entity_poly.type
_entity_poly.pdbx_seq_one_letter_code
_entity_poly.pdbx_strand_id
1 'polypeptide(L)'
;MAEILSQLPSEYLMEHSPQAGAALRELRDALVSSGPLDRRTCELIVIAGLATEGFEDSFKVHARRLIALGATPEEMKHAVAVTLGASSVLFQVARAITWIDELSEAAPPDSDPSDARSTADQ
;
A
#
# COMPACT_ATOMS: atom_id res chain seq x y z
N MET A 1 14.11 -9.77 12.18
CA MET A 1 13.06 -10.43 11.38
C MET A 1 11.73 -9.91 11.89
N ALA A 2 11.08 -9.02 11.15
CA ALA A 2 9.72 -8.63 11.49
C ALA A 2 8.83 -9.87 11.30
N GLU A 3 8.06 -10.19 12.32
CA GLU A 3 7.15 -11.33 12.34
C GLU A 3 6.02 -11.03 11.35
N ILE A 4 6.00 -11.74 10.22
CA ILE A 4 4.95 -11.57 9.21
C ILE A 4 3.63 -11.95 9.88
N LEU A 5 2.78 -10.95 10.11
CA LEU A 5 1.42 -11.18 10.57
C LEU A 5 0.73 -12.16 9.61
N SER A 6 0.17 -13.24 10.14
CA SER A 6 -0.49 -14.28 9.35
C SER A 6 -1.81 -13.82 8.72
N GLN A 7 -2.29 -12.65 9.14
CA GLN A 7 -3.53 -12.01 8.70
C GLN A 7 -3.37 -10.47 8.77
N LEU A 8 -4.29 -9.70 8.17
CA LEU A 8 -4.22 -8.24 8.19
C LEU A 8 -4.34 -7.71 9.64
N PRO A 9 -3.65 -6.61 10.02
CA PRO A 9 -3.76 -6.04 11.36
C PRO A 9 -5.20 -5.76 11.82
N SER A 10 -6.09 -5.37 10.89
CA SER A 10 -7.50 -5.14 11.18
C SER A 10 -8.26 -6.41 11.55
N GLU A 11 -7.83 -7.60 11.07
CA GLU A 11 -8.49 -8.87 11.35
C GLU A 11 -8.26 -9.29 12.80
N TYR A 12 -7.03 -9.14 13.33
CA TYR A 12 -6.77 -9.31 14.76
C TYR A 12 -7.65 -8.40 15.63
N LEU A 13 -7.84 -7.14 15.22
CA LEU A 13 -8.72 -6.22 15.95
C LEU A 13 -10.19 -6.66 15.86
N MET A 14 -10.64 -7.19 14.72
CA MET A 14 -12.00 -7.73 14.59
C MET A 14 -12.23 -8.96 15.46
N GLU A 15 -11.26 -9.86 15.55
CA GLU A 15 -11.36 -11.07 16.39
C GLU A 15 -11.42 -10.71 17.88
N HIS A 16 -10.58 -9.76 18.32
CA HIS A 16 -10.54 -9.33 19.71
C HIS A 16 -11.71 -8.41 20.09
N SER A 17 -12.09 -7.50 19.20
CA SER A 17 -13.17 -6.53 19.41
C SER A 17 -13.86 -6.20 18.08
N PRO A 18 -14.91 -6.96 17.71
CA PRO A 18 -15.61 -6.79 16.44
C PRO A 18 -16.12 -5.36 16.22
N GLN A 19 -16.62 -4.71 17.28
CA GLN A 19 -17.13 -3.34 17.23
C GLN A 19 -16.01 -2.34 16.94
N ALA A 20 -14.85 -2.46 17.59
CA ALA A 20 -13.72 -1.58 17.34
C ALA A 20 -13.17 -1.77 15.92
N GLY A 21 -13.06 -3.02 15.46
CA GLY A 21 -12.64 -3.33 14.10
C GLY A 21 -13.59 -2.75 13.04
N ALA A 22 -14.90 -2.86 13.25
CA ALA A 22 -15.90 -2.25 12.38
C ALA A 22 -15.80 -0.72 12.35
N ALA A 23 -15.75 -0.08 13.52
CA ALA A 23 -15.61 1.37 13.63
C ALA A 23 -14.32 1.90 12.95
N LEU A 24 -13.21 1.17 13.07
CA LEU A 24 -11.96 1.52 12.39
C LEU A 24 -12.09 1.46 10.86
N ARG A 25 -12.80 0.45 10.33
CA ARG A 25 -13.05 0.38 8.88
C ARG A 25 -13.90 1.54 8.40
N GLU A 26 -15.00 1.82 9.11
CA GLU A 26 -15.88 2.95 8.79
C GLU A 26 -15.14 4.29 8.80
N LEU A 27 -14.28 4.53 9.80
CA LEU A 27 -13.43 5.72 9.83
C LEU A 27 -12.53 5.82 8.59
N ARG A 28 -11.85 4.73 8.22
CA ARG A 28 -10.95 4.71 7.06
C ARG A 28 -11.70 4.96 5.76
N ASP A 29 -12.86 4.34 5.59
CA ASP A 29 -13.67 4.51 4.38
C ASP A 29 -14.24 5.93 4.29
N ALA A 30 -14.70 6.51 5.41
CA ALA A 30 -15.15 7.88 5.47
C ALA A 30 -14.04 8.86 5.06
N LEU A 31 -12.84 8.75 5.63
CA LEU A 31 -11.71 9.62 5.32
C LEU A 31 -11.33 9.61 3.84
N VAL A 32 -11.39 8.44 3.20
CA VAL A 32 -10.97 8.29 1.81
C VAL A 32 -12.09 8.64 0.81
N SER A 33 -13.36 8.54 1.21
CA SER A 33 -14.51 8.85 0.34
C SER A 33 -15.01 10.29 0.46
N SER A 34 -14.66 11.02 1.52
CA SER A 34 -15.18 12.37 1.78
C SER A 34 -14.35 13.52 1.20
N GLY A 35 -13.25 13.22 0.50
CA GLY A 35 -12.27 14.22 0.03
C GLY A 35 -12.27 14.44 -1.48
N PRO A 36 -11.59 15.48 -1.97
CA PRO A 36 -11.45 15.76 -3.41
C PRO A 36 -10.40 14.88 -4.11
N LEU A 37 -9.63 14.10 -3.35
CA LEU A 37 -8.58 13.23 -3.85
C LEU A 37 -9.14 11.85 -4.17
N ASP A 38 -8.64 11.24 -5.24
CA ASP A 38 -9.00 9.87 -5.57
C ASP A 38 -8.34 8.85 -4.62
N ARG A 39 -8.84 7.61 -4.66
CA ARG A 39 -8.36 6.52 -3.79
C ARG A 39 -6.86 6.29 -3.94
N ARG A 40 -6.35 6.33 -5.18
CA ARG A 40 -4.93 6.10 -5.50
C ARG A 40 -4.05 7.16 -4.84
N THR A 41 -4.42 8.43 -4.96
CA THR A 41 -3.68 9.55 -4.36
C THR A 41 -3.69 9.46 -2.84
N CYS A 42 -4.83 9.15 -2.23
CA CYS A 42 -4.93 8.93 -0.78
C CYS A 42 -3.99 7.81 -0.31
N GLU A 43 -3.95 6.68 -1.02
CA GLU A 43 -3.08 5.56 -0.64
C GLU A 43 -1.59 5.90 -0.86
N LEU A 44 -1.22 6.69 -1.89
CA LEU A 44 0.15 7.20 -2.08
C LEU A 44 0.61 8.07 -0.90
N ILE A 45 -0.27 8.95 -0.41
CA ILE A 45 -0.01 9.79 0.77
C ILE A 45 0.22 8.90 2.00
N VAL A 46 -0.60 7.87 2.18
CA VAL A 46 -0.47 6.96 3.32
C VAL A 46 0.85 6.19 3.29
N ILE A 47 1.24 5.60 2.16
CA ILE A 47 2.51 4.86 2.11
C ILE A 47 3.71 5.79 2.33
N ALA A 48 3.66 7.03 1.87
CA ALA A 48 4.72 8.02 2.09
C ALA A 48 4.86 8.35 3.58
N GLY A 49 3.75 8.57 4.30
CA GLY A 49 3.77 8.77 5.75
C GLY A 49 4.21 7.54 6.54
N LEU A 50 3.82 6.34 6.12
CA LEU A 50 4.26 5.10 6.77
C LEU A 50 5.76 4.85 6.54
N ALA A 51 6.29 5.23 5.38
CA ALA A 51 7.72 5.18 5.09
C ALA A 51 8.53 6.12 6.00
N THR A 52 8.03 7.34 6.26
CA THR A 52 8.70 8.29 7.16
C THR A 52 8.71 7.79 8.61
N GLU A 53 7.64 7.16 9.06
CA GLU A 53 7.58 6.57 10.42
C GLU A 53 8.31 5.22 10.53
N GLY A 54 8.54 4.54 9.41
CA GLY A 54 9.18 3.24 9.38
C GLY A 54 8.27 2.05 9.67
N PHE A 55 6.97 2.19 9.46
CA PHE A 55 5.98 1.15 9.69
C PHE A 55 5.83 0.20 8.49
N GLU A 56 6.81 -0.70 8.33
CA GLU A 56 6.90 -1.64 7.20
C GLU A 56 5.63 -2.45 6.94
N ASP A 57 5.07 -3.11 7.95
CA ASP A 57 3.92 -4.01 7.74
C ASP A 57 2.69 -3.23 7.28
N SER A 58 2.44 -2.07 7.90
CA SER A 58 1.37 -1.17 7.48
C SER A 58 1.65 -0.63 6.07
N PHE A 59 2.89 -0.26 5.78
CA PHE A 59 3.30 0.19 4.46
C PHE A 59 2.96 -0.86 3.40
N LYS A 60 3.36 -2.13 3.62
CA LYS A 60 3.11 -3.24 2.70
C LYS A 60 1.62 -3.54 2.52
N VAL A 61 0.79 -3.38 3.55
CA VAL A 61 -0.68 -3.50 3.41
C VAL A 61 -1.23 -2.43 2.46
N HIS A 62 -0.79 -1.20 2.60
CA HIS A 62 -1.24 -0.08 1.77
C HIS A 62 -0.65 -0.11 0.35
N ALA A 63 0.61 -0.51 0.20
CA ALA A 63 1.25 -0.72 -1.10
C ALA A 63 0.55 -1.81 -1.93
N ARG A 64 0.11 -2.93 -1.32
CA ARG A 64 -0.69 -3.94 -2.03
C ARG A 64 -2.04 -3.40 -2.54
N ARG A 65 -2.67 -2.47 -1.82
CA ARG A 65 -3.90 -1.80 -2.29
C ARG A 65 -3.62 -0.90 -3.48
N LEU A 66 -2.50 -0.17 -3.46
CA LEU A 66 -2.04 0.61 -4.60
C LEU A 66 -1.82 -0.26 -5.84
N ILE A 67 -1.15 -1.42 -5.68
CA ILE A 67 -0.96 -2.39 -6.76
C ILE A 67 -2.31 -2.86 -7.30
N ALA A 68 -3.28 -3.18 -6.43
CA ALA A 68 -4.64 -3.54 -6.85
C ALA A 68 -5.39 -2.42 -7.59
N LEU A 69 -4.99 -1.16 -7.38
CA LEU A 69 -5.47 0.02 -8.12
C LEU A 69 -4.65 0.31 -9.38
N GLY A 70 -3.73 -0.58 -9.77
CA GLY A 70 -2.86 -0.45 -10.93
C GLY A 70 -1.71 0.54 -10.74
N ALA A 71 -1.26 0.76 -9.50
CA ALA A 71 -0.06 1.56 -9.25
C ALA A 71 1.21 0.80 -9.62
N THR A 72 2.11 1.48 -10.32
CA THR A 72 3.43 0.93 -10.65
C THR A 72 4.39 1.03 -9.46
N PRO A 73 5.40 0.16 -9.36
CA PRO A 73 6.47 0.29 -8.38
C PRO A 73 7.15 1.66 -8.44
N GLU A 74 7.34 2.21 -9.64
CA GLU A 74 7.99 3.50 -9.85
C GLU A 74 7.18 4.68 -9.29
N GLU A 75 5.85 4.65 -9.40
CA GLU A 75 5.00 5.66 -8.75
C GLU A 75 5.12 5.61 -7.23
N MET A 76 5.19 4.42 -6.63
CA MET A 76 5.38 4.27 -5.18
C MET A 76 6.78 4.74 -4.75
N LYS A 77 7.83 4.39 -5.51
CA LYS A 77 9.21 4.84 -5.26
C LYS A 77 9.31 6.36 -5.32
N HIS A 78 8.66 6.97 -6.30
CA HIS A 78 8.61 8.43 -6.41
C HIS A 78 7.88 9.07 -5.22
N ALA A 79 6.72 8.52 -4.81
CA ALA A 79 5.96 9.03 -3.68
C ALA A 79 6.74 8.98 -2.35
N VAL A 80 7.56 7.96 -2.11
CA VAL A 80 8.44 7.94 -0.93
C VAL A 80 9.65 8.86 -1.11
N ALA A 81 10.21 8.98 -2.32
CA ALA A 81 11.39 9.81 -2.58
C ALA A 81 11.12 11.31 -2.37
N VAL A 82 9.94 11.81 -2.75
CA VAL A 82 9.60 13.25 -2.58
C VAL A 82 9.61 13.70 -1.12
N THR A 83 9.44 12.77 -0.16
CA THR A 83 9.48 13.08 1.28
C THR A 83 10.87 13.51 1.76
N LEU A 84 11.93 13.16 1.05
CA LEU A 84 13.32 13.51 1.39
C LEU A 84 13.57 15.02 1.42
N GLY A 85 12.79 15.80 0.67
CA GLY A 85 12.89 17.25 0.63
C GLY A 85 12.33 17.97 1.86
N ALA A 86 11.65 17.27 2.77
CA ALA A 86 10.95 17.91 3.88
C ALA A 86 10.84 17.07 5.17
N SER A 87 10.42 15.81 5.08
CA SER A 87 9.89 15.05 6.22
C SER A 87 10.56 13.70 6.47
N SER A 88 11.53 13.29 5.65
CA SER A 88 12.27 12.03 5.83
C SER A 88 13.78 12.20 5.70
N VAL A 89 14.54 11.21 6.19
CA VAL A 89 15.97 11.06 5.93
C VAL A 89 16.24 10.00 4.86
N LEU A 90 17.43 10.04 4.23
CA LEU A 90 17.82 9.13 3.15
C LEU A 90 17.63 7.65 3.52
N PHE A 91 17.93 7.28 4.77
CA PHE A 91 17.79 5.90 5.23
C PHE A 91 16.33 5.41 5.22
N GLN A 92 15.37 6.26 5.61
CA GLN A 92 13.95 5.90 5.60
C GLN A 92 13.46 5.65 4.18
N VAL A 93 13.85 6.53 3.24
CA VAL A 93 13.51 6.40 1.82
C VAL A 93 14.14 5.15 1.22
N ALA A 94 15.44 4.93 1.43
CA ALA A 94 16.15 3.76 0.91
C ALA A 94 15.50 2.46 1.39
N ARG A 95 15.15 2.38 2.68
CA ARG A 95 14.44 1.24 3.25
C ARG A 95 13.03 1.06 2.66
N ALA A 96 12.29 2.13 2.42
CA ALA A 96 10.97 2.04 1.80
C ALA A 96 11.04 1.53 0.35
N ILE A 97 12.09 1.89 -0.38
CA ILE A 97 12.35 1.37 -1.73
C ILE A 97 12.55 -0.15 -1.69
N THR A 98 13.32 -0.69 -0.74
CA THR A 98 13.50 -2.15 -0.65
C THR A 98 12.18 -2.87 -0.38
N TRP A 99 11.29 -2.29 0.44
CA TRP A 99 9.95 -2.87 0.65
C TRP A 99 9.09 -2.89 -0.61
N ILE A 100 9.25 -1.90 -1.50
CA ILE A 100 8.53 -1.85 -2.79
C ILE A 100 9.10 -2.90 -3.74
N ASP A 101 10.42 -3.06 -3.79
CA ASP A 101 11.08 -4.06 -4.63
C ASP A 101 10.67 -5.47 -4.21
N GLU A 102 10.65 -5.77 -2.91
CA GLU A 102 10.17 -7.06 -2.38
C GLU A 102 8.73 -7.39 -2.80
N LEU A 103 7.84 -6.39 -2.88
CA LEU A 103 6.46 -6.59 -3.35
C LEU A 103 6.39 -6.83 -4.87
N SER A 104 7.36 -6.32 -5.61
CA SER A 104 7.44 -6.46 -7.07
C SER A 104 8.04 -7.82 -7.47
N GLU A 105 9.00 -8.32 -6.68
CA GLU A 105 9.60 -9.65 -6.86
C GLU A 105 8.68 -10.79 -6.39
N ALA A 106 7.79 -10.52 -5.43
CA ALA A 106 6.80 -11.49 -4.95
C ALA A 106 5.61 -11.68 -5.92
N ALA A 107 5.45 -10.82 -6.93
CA ALA A 107 4.50 -11.06 -8.01
C ALA A 107 5.09 -12.12 -8.96
N PRO A 108 4.34 -13.17 -9.35
CA PRO A 108 4.87 -14.16 -10.28
C PRO A 108 5.34 -13.47 -11.58
N PRO A 109 6.52 -13.81 -12.10
CA PRO A 109 6.91 -13.38 -13.43
C PRO A 109 5.91 -13.98 -14.41
N ASP A 110 5.32 -13.15 -15.28
CA ASP A 110 4.38 -13.51 -16.35
C ASP A 110 2.87 -13.46 -16.02
N SER A 111 2.38 -12.27 -15.65
CA SER A 111 1.10 -11.81 -16.21
C SER A 111 1.39 -10.80 -17.32
N ASP A 112 1.55 -11.31 -18.54
CA ASP A 112 1.76 -10.52 -19.76
C ASP A 112 0.53 -9.62 -20.03
N PRO A 113 0.70 -8.30 -20.28
CA PRO A 113 -0.39 -7.40 -20.68
C PRO A 113 -1.12 -7.81 -21.98
N SER A 114 -0.62 -8.79 -22.73
CA SER A 114 -1.25 -9.31 -23.96
C SER A 114 -2.51 -10.15 -23.70
N ASP A 115 -2.68 -10.72 -22.50
CA ASP A 115 -3.84 -11.59 -22.16
C ASP A 115 -5.16 -10.83 -21.99
N ALA A 116 -5.14 -9.50 -21.93
CA ALA A 116 -6.35 -8.67 -21.80
C ALA A 116 -7.10 -8.43 -23.13
N ARG A 117 -6.60 -8.94 -24.28
CA ARG A 117 -7.22 -8.69 -25.61
C ARG A 117 -7.83 -9.92 -26.30
N SER A 118 -7.91 -11.08 -25.66
CA SER A 118 -8.37 -12.32 -26.32
C SER A 118 -9.69 -12.91 -25.78
N THR A 119 -10.66 -12.08 -25.40
CA THR A 119 -12.04 -12.57 -25.10
C THR A 119 -13.15 -11.82 -25.83
N ALA A 120 -12.83 -11.03 -26.85
CA ALA A 120 -13.80 -10.45 -27.78
C ALA A 120 -13.70 -11.15 -29.15
N ASP A 121 -14.05 -12.43 -29.19
CA ASP A 121 -14.67 -13.14 -30.32
C ASP A 121 -14.59 -14.66 -30.03
N GLN A 122 -15.67 -15.18 -29.46
CA GLN A 122 -16.17 -16.55 -29.63
C GLN A 122 -17.55 -16.67 -28.98
#